data_AF-Q39QJ1-F1
#
_entry.id   AF-Q39QJ1-F1
#
_cell.length_a   1.000
_cell.length_b   1.000
_cell.length_c   1.000
_cell.angle_alpha   90.00
_cell.angle_beta   90.00
_cell.angle_gamma   90.00
#
_symmetry.space_group_name_H-M   'P 1'
#
loop_
_entity.id
_entity.type
_entity.pdbx_description
1 polymer ?
#
loop_
_entity_poly.entity_id
_entity_poly.type
_entity_poly.pdbx_seq_one_letter_code
_entity_poly.pdbx_strand_id
1 'polypeptide(L)'
;MALFSGMKLFVIIAFNALWPRTKRGGAPLRNAASHLPSVPPGFTPVAPAGIPPILADPGRAVNAEGDLSLFFPGCPALAAPFLLFRLKRLGFSRCRVRLLPEGLALTARR
;
A
#
# COMPACT_ATOMS: atom_id res chain seq x y z
N MET A 1 -9.76 -10.65 -18.37
CA MET A 1 -10.65 -10.15 -17.29
C MET A 1 -9.87 -9.53 -16.10
N ALA A 2 -8.73 -8.85 -16.32
CA ALA A 2 -7.93 -8.25 -15.22
C ALA A 2 -8.10 -6.72 -15.06
N LEU A 3 -8.51 -6.01 -16.12
CA LEU A 3 -8.60 -4.53 -16.14
C LEU A 3 -9.59 -3.96 -15.13
N PHE A 4 -10.75 -4.60 -14.95
CA PHE A 4 -11.80 -4.15 -14.01
C PHE A 4 -11.37 -4.26 -12.54
N SER A 5 -10.37 -5.10 -12.23
CA SER A 5 -9.82 -5.25 -10.87
C SER A 5 -8.84 -4.11 -10.54
N GLY A 6 -7.94 -3.77 -11.48
CA GLY A 6 -6.92 -2.73 -11.28
C GLY A 6 -7.50 -1.32 -11.11
N MET A 7 -8.53 -0.96 -11.87
CA MET A 7 -9.19 0.35 -11.76
C MET A 7 -9.89 0.52 -10.40
N LYS A 8 -10.55 -0.53 -9.89
CA LYS A 8 -11.14 -0.50 -8.54
C LYS A 8 -10.07 -0.29 -7.48
N LEU A 9 -8.94 -0.99 -7.60
CA LEU A 9 -7.81 -0.83 -6.69
C LEU A 9 -7.24 0.60 -6.71
N PHE A 10 -7.10 1.18 -7.91
CA PHE A 10 -6.69 2.57 -8.07
C PHE A 10 -7.62 3.53 -7.34
N VAL A 11 -8.93 3.41 -7.53
CA VAL A 11 -9.92 4.28 -6.86
C VAL A 11 -9.84 4.14 -5.34
N ILE A 12 -9.70 2.91 -4.83
CA ILE A 12 -9.54 2.67 -3.39
C ILE A 12 -8.29 3.38 -2.85
N ILE A 13 -7.14 3.26 -3.54
CA ILE A 13 -5.88 3.89 -3.12
C ILE A 13 -5.99 5.41 -3.20
N ALA A 14 -6.43 5.96 -4.34
CA ALA A 14 -6.52 7.40 -4.54
C ALA A 14 -7.44 8.05 -3.50
N PHE A 15 -8.63 7.46 -3.27
CA PHE A 15 -9.58 7.96 -2.30
C PHE A 15 -9.01 7.93 -0.87
N ASN A 16 -8.43 6.80 -0.44
CA ASN A 16 -7.91 6.67 0.94
C ASN A 16 -6.58 7.40 1.16
N ALA A 17 -5.82 7.68 0.10
CA ALA A 17 -4.63 8.53 0.17
C ALA A 17 -5.01 10.01 0.36
N LEU A 18 -6.07 10.48 -0.28
CA LEU A 18 -6.54 11.87 -0.18
C LEU A 18 -7.39 12.11 1.09
N TRP A 19 -8.34 11.21 1.35
CA TRP A 19 -9.23 11.22 2.50
C TRP A 19 -9.11 9.93 3.31
N PRO A 20 -8.06 9.79 4.14
CA PRO A 20 -7.92 8.64 5.01
C PRO A 20 -9.09 8.59 5.99
N ARG A 21 -9.86 7.49 5.98
CA ARG A 21 -10.85 7.24 7.02
C ARG A 21 -10.14 6.84 8.30
N THR A 22 -9.87 7.80 9.17
CA THR A 22 -9.34 7.57 10.52
C THR A 22 -10.44 6.99 11.42
N LYS A 23 -10.75 5.70 11.29
CA LYS A 23 -11.38 4.98 12.40
C LYS A 23 -10.28 4.54 13.36
N ARG A 24 -10.19 5.21 14.52
CA ARG A 24 -9.44 4.71 15.69
C ARG A 24 -9.99 3.32 16.03
N GLY A 25 -9.23 2.26 15.74
CA GLY A 25 -9.64 0.88 16.04
C GLY A 25 -9.62 -0.11 14.86
N GLY A 26 -8.79 0.11 13.83
CA GLY A 26 -8.62 -0.85 12.75
C GLY A 26 -7.98 -2.16 13.23
N ALA A 27 -8.64 -3.27 12.94
CA ALA A 27 -8.21 -4.66 13.18
C ALA A 27 -6.74 -4.89 12.76
N PRO A 28 -6.02 -5.82 13.42
CA PRO A 28 -4.66 -6.17 13.03
C PRO A 28 -4.61 -6.49 11.54
N LEU A 29 -3.54 -6.04 10.86
CA LEU A 29 -3.24 -6.38 9.46
C LEU A 29 -3.13 -7.90 9.36
N ARG A 30 -4.26 -8.56 9.10
CA ARG A 30 -4.33 -10.01 9.00
C ARG A 30 -3.75 -10.36 7.64
N ASN A 31 -2.64 -11.09 7.65
CA ASN A 31 -2.00 -11.64 6.45
C ASN A 31 -3.02 -12.52 5.72
N ALA A 32 -3.72 -11.95 4.74
CA ALA A 32 -4.56 -12.72 3.83
C ALA A 32 -3.64 -13.39 2.80
N ALA A 33 -2.88 -14.37 3.27
CA ALA A 33 -2.12 -15.28 2.44
C ALA A 33 -3.07 -16.34 1.87
N SER A 34 -3.85 -15.96 0.88
CA SER A 34 -4.53 -16.93 0.03
C SER A 34 -4.65 -16.36 -1.37
N HIS A 35 -3.79 -16.88 -2.27
CA HIS A 35 -3.82 -16.68 -3.71
C HIS A 35 -3.29 -15.35 -4.30
N LEU A 36 -2.28 -14.73 -3.66
CA LEU A 36 -1.63 -13.55 -4.25
C LEU A 36 -0.59 -13.95 -5.31
N PRO A 37 -0.44 -13.16 -6.40
CA PRO A 37 0.69 -13.29 -7.32
C PRO A 37 2.03 -13.18 -6.56
N SER A 38 3.10 -13.72 -7.14
CA SER A 38 4.42 -13.82 -6.51
C SER A 38 4.84 -12.51 -5.84
N VAL A 39 4.79 -12.50 -4.50
CA VAL A 39 5.17 -11.35 -3.71
C VAL A 39 6.69 -11.22 -3.77
N PRO A 40 7.24 -10.04 -4.12
CA PRO A 40 8.68 -9.85 -4.13
C PRO A 40 9.28 -10.09 -2.73
N PRO A 41 10.47 -10.71 -2.63
CA PRO A 41 11.11 -10.95 -1.34
C PRO A 41 11.35 -9.63 -0.60
N GLY A 42 11.08 -9.61 0.71
CA GLY A 42 11.25 -8.43 1.57
C GLY A 42 10.10 -7.42 1.53
N PHE A 43 8.99 -7.72 0.85
CA PHE A 43 7.79 -6.88 0.83
C PHE A 43 6.60 -7.55 1.53
N THR A 44 5.86 -6.75 2.28
CA THR A 44 4.60 -7.18 2.88
C THR A 44 3.45 -6.93 1.89
N PRO A 45 2.71 -7.96 1.46
CA PRO A 45 1.60 -7.77 0.54
C PRO A 45 0.41 -7.10 1.23
N VAL A 46 -0.22 -6.15 0.54
CA VAL A 46 -1.40 -5.43 1.00
C VAL A 46 -2.60 -5.89 0.19
N ALA A 47 -3.46 -6.70 0.81
CA ALA A 47 -4.75 -7.06 0.23
C ALA A 47 -5.66 -5.82 0.09
N PRO A 48 -6.63 -5.81 -0.85
CA PRO A 48 -7.51 -4.65 -1.07
C PRO A 48 -8.22 -4.17 0.21
N ALA A 49 -8.64 -5.10 1.08
CA ALA A 49 -9.28 -4.78 2.36
C ALA A 49 -8.32 -4.13 3.38
N GLY A 50 -7.00 -4.34 3.23
CA GLY A 50 -5.95 -3.74 4.04
C GLY A 50 -5.55 -2.33 3.59
N ILE A 51 -5.98 -1.87 2.40
CA ILE A 51 -5.59 -0.56 1.85
C ILE A 51 -6.12 0.61 2.71
N PRO A 52 -7.39 0.65 3.14
CA PRO A 52 -7.85 1.74 4.01
C PRO A 52 -7.08 1.86 5.33
N PRO A 53 -6.89 0.79 6.15
CA PRO A 53 -6.17 0.92 7.41
C PRO A 53 -4.68 1.22 7.20
N ILE A 54 -4.02 0.65 6.18
CA ILE A 54 -2.59 0.94 5.94
C ILE A 54 -2.36 2.38 5.49
N LEU A 55 -3.27 2.97 4.70
CA LEU A 55 -3.14 4.37 4.30
C LEU A 55 -3.57 5.34 5.41
N ALA A 56 -4.43 4.91 6.33
CA ALA A 56 -4.76 5.68 7.52
C ALA A 56 -3.54 5.84 8.44
N ASP A 57 -2.82 4.74 8.72
CA ASP A 57 -1.65 4.72 9.60
C ASP A 57 -0.54 3.75 9.09
N PRO A 58 0.26 4.16 8.08
CA PRO A 58 1.33 3.34 7.53
C PRO A 58 2.48 3.11 8.53
N GLY A 59 2.52 3.86 9.64
CA GLY A 59 3.49 3.65 10.71
C GLY A 59 3.43 2.25 11.32
N ARG A 60 2.25 1.60 11.27
CA ARG A 60 2.04 0.25 11.80
C ARG A 60 2.76 -0.84 11.03
N ALA A 61 3.21 -0.56 9.81
CA ALA A 61 3.94 -1.51 8.98
C ALA A 61 5.43 -1.15 8.85
N VAL A 62 5.90 -0.19 9.64
CA VAL A 62 7.32 0.12 9.76
C VAL A 62 7.97 -0.95 10.64
N ASN A 63 9.12 -1.48 10.21
CA ASN A 63 9.90 -2.46 10.98
C ASN A 63 10.72 -1.78 12.10
N ALA A 64 11.51 -2.56 12.83
CA ALA A 64 12.34 -2.05 13.92
C ALA A 64 13.43 -1.06 13.44
N GLU A 65 13.85 -1.17 12.18
CA GLU A 65 14.88 -0.34 11.55
C GLU A 65 14.33 1.00 11.01
N GLY A 66 13.02 1.22 11.10
CA GLY A 66 12.36 2.42 10.59
C GLY A 66 12.00 2.34 9.10
N ASP A 67 12.13 1.17 8.47
CA ASP A 67 11.82 0.94 7.07
C ASP A 67 10.39 0.43 6.86
N LEU A 68 9.76 0.91 5.80
CA LEU A 68 8.46 0.49 5.31
C LEU A 68 8.64 -0.18 3.94
N SER A 69 8.17 -1.41 3.79
CA SER A 69 8.20 -2.17 2.52
C SER A 69 6.86 -2.85 2.25
N LEU A 70 6.05 -2.26 1.37
CA LEU A 70 4.70 -2.71 1.05
C LEU A 70 4.55 -3.07 -0.43
N PHE A 71 3.80 -4.12 -0.74
CA PHE A 71 3.47 -4.51 -2.11
C PHE A 71 1.96 -4.45 -2.34
N PHE A 72 1.54 -3.75 -3.40
CA PHE A 72 0.15 -3.61 -3.82
C PHE A 72 -0.07 -4.44 -5.10
N PRO A 73 -0.47 -5.72 -4.98
CA PRO A 73 -0.67 -6.61 -6.12
C PRO A 73 -1.83 -6.14 -7.01
N GLY A 74 -1.66 -6.25 -8.33
CA GLY A 74 -2.63 -5.81 -9.34
C GLY A 74 -2.84 -4.29 -9.39
N CYS A 75 -2.00 -3.52 -8.68
CA CYS A 75 -2.13 -2.07 -8.61
C CYS A 75 -1.55 -1.39 -9.87
N PRO A 76 -2.31 -0.55 -10.57
CA PRO A 76 -1.81 0.15 -11.75
C PRO A 76 -0.86 1.29 -11.37
N ALA A 77 0.07 1.62 -12.28
CA ALA A 77 1.07 2.68 -12.10
C ALA A 77 0.46 4.05 -11.71
N LEU A 78 -0.77 4.33 -12.14
CA LEU A 78 -1.49 5.57 -11.80
C LEU A 78 -1.69 5.79 -10.30
N ALA A 79 -1.66 4.74 -9.48
CA ALA A 79 -1.77 4.87 -8.02
C ALA A 79 -0.48 5.38 -7.34
N ALA A 80 0.68 5.27 -8.00
CA ALA A 80 1.98 5.65 -7.45
C ALA A 80 2.04 7.08 -6.86
N PRO A 81 1.60 8.15 -7.56
CA PRO A 81 1.63 9.50 -7.01
C PRO A 81 0.80 9.66 -5.73
N PHE A 82 -0.32 8.95 -5.61
CA PHE A 82 -1.19 9.00 -4.42
C PHE A 82 -0.54 8.34 -3.21
N LEU A 83 0.10 7.18 -3.42
CA LEU A 83 0.88 6.51 -2.37
C LEU A 83 2.03 7.40 -1.88
N LEU A 84 2.80 7.97 -2.81
CA LEU A 84 3.91 8.87 -2.48
C LEU A 84 3.43 10.13 -1.76
N PHE A 85 2.37 10.77 -2.25
CA PHE A 85 1.74 11.93 -1.63
C PHE A 85 1.35 11.64 -0.18
N ARG A 86 0.68 10.50 0.06
CA ARG A 86 0.21 10.12 1.40
C ARG A 86 1.37 9.94 2.36
N LEU A 87 2.40 9.18 1.96
CA LEU A 87 3.59 8.97 2.79
C LEU A 87 4.31 10.30 3.09
N LYS A 88 4.47 11.16 2.09
CA LYS A 88 5.10 12.48 2.26
C LYS A 88 4.33 13.37 3.26
N ARG A 89 3.00 13.40 3.18
CA ARG A 89 2.16 14.14 4.15
C ARG A 89 2.28 13.62 5.59
N LEU A 90 2.65 12.36 5.77
CA LEU A 90 2.82 11.73 7.08
C LEU A 90 4.27 11.79 7.59
N GLY A 91 5.15 12.52 6.91
CA GLY A 91 6.54 12.73 7.33
C GLY A 91 7.51 11.62 6.94
N PHE A 92 7.10 10.67 6.09
CA PHE A 92 8.03 9.65 5.60
C PHE A 92 9.06 10.26 4.63
N SER A 93 10.29 9.76 4.74
CA SER A 93 11.42 10.09 3.88
C SER A 93 11.75 8.92 2.95
N ARG A 94 12.64 9.15 1.97
CA ARG A 94 13.11 8.14 1.01
C ARG A 94 12.00 7.33 0.32
N CYS A 95 10.81 7.91 0.15
CA CYS A 95 9.68 7.26 -0.49
C CYS A 95 9.99 6.91 -1.94
N ARG A 96 9.86 5.64 -2.32
CA ARG A 96 10.06 5.15 -3.69
C ARG A 96 8.92 4.21 -4.05
N VAL A 97 8.47 4.30 -5.30
CA VAL A 97 7.57 3.32 -5.90
C VAL A 97 8.28 2.71 -7.10
N ARG A 98 8.22 1.38 -7.21
CA ARG A 98 8.67 0.63 -8.38
C ARG A 98 7.46 -0.10 -8.97
N LEU A 99 7.27 0.04 -10.28
CA LEU A 99 6.33 -0.78 -11.04
C LEU A 99 6.97 -2.15 -11.27
N LEU A 100 6.26 -3.20 -10.86
CA LEU A 100 6.60 -4.59 -11.13
C LEU A 100 5.51 -5.21 -11.99
N PRO A 101 5.77 -6.34 -12.68
CA PRO A 101 4.77 -7.01 -13.53
C PRO A 101 3.45 -7.28 -12.79
N GLU A 102 3.55 -7.60 -11.50
CA GLU A 102 2.42 -7.99 -10.65
C GLU A 102 1.82 -6.84 -9.83
N GLY A 103 2.32 -5.60 -9.94
CA GLY A 103 1.77 -4.46 -9.19
C GLY A 103 2.80 -3.40 -8.78
N LEU A 104 2.55 -2.72 -7.65
CA LEU A 104 3.41 -1.66 -7.15
C LEU A 104 4.15 -2.07 -5.88
N ALA A 105 5.47 -1.92 -5.90
CA ALA A 105 6.32 -2.03 -4.71
C ALA A 105 6.60 -0.64 -4.15
N LEU A 106 6.22 -0.40 -2.90
CA LEU A 106 6.37 0.86 -2.20
C LEU A 106 7.38 0.69 -1.07
N THR A 107 8.40 1.55 -1.04
CA THR A 107 9.32 1.64 0.09
C THR A 107 9.40 3.06 0.63
N ALA A 108 9.66 3.19 1.92
CA ALA A 108 9.94 4.47 2.58
C ALA A 108 10.66 4.27 3.92
N ARG A 109 11.10 5.36 4.53
CA ARG A 109 11.69 5.37 5.87
C ARG A 109 10.96 6.37 6.77
N ARG A 110 10.72 6.01 8.02
CA ARG A 110 10.14 6.90 9.02
C ARG A 110 11.20 7.53 9.93
#